data_AF-A0A9N9BHE8-F1
#
_entry.id   AF-A0A9N9BHE8-F1
#
_cell.length_a   1.000
_cell.length_b   1.000
_cell.length_c   1.000
_cell.angle_alpha   90.00
_cell.angle_beta   90.00
_cell.angle_gamma   90.00
#
_symmetry.space_group_name_H-M   'P 1'
#
loop_
_entity.id
_entity.type
_entity.pdbx_description
1 polymer ?
#
loop_
_entity_poly.entity_id
_entity_poly.type
_entity_poly.pdbx_seq_one_letter_code
_entity_poly.pdbx_strand_id
1 'polypeptide(L)'
;MSFGRTPNIYSFSPTPPEKGSFPLDHEGECKRLVKEYLECLKKNQGNNGNCRHVSKAYLKCRMDKGLMTPEEMKNLGFQDENEIKKIDDK
;
A
#
# COMPACT_ATOMS: atom_id res chain seq x y z
N MET A 1 -37.57 -40.51 -11.23
CA MET A 1 -37.34 -39.37 -12.14
C MET A 1 -36.31 -38.49 -11.43
N SER A 2 -34.99 -38.78 -11.39
CA SER A 2 -33.97 -38.72 -12.45
C SER A 2 -34.27 -37.75 -13.60
N PHE A 3 -33.21 -37.09 -14.08
CA PHE A 3 -33.11 -36.11 -15.17
C PHE A 3 -33.21 -34.62 -14.76
N GLY A 4 -32.05 -33.98 -14.63
CA GLY A 4 -31.89 -32.59 -15.08
C GLY A 4 -31.28 -31.60 -14.08
N ARG A 5 -29.94 -31.57 -14.01
CA ARG A 5 -29.11 -30.35 -13.93
C ARG A 5 -27.64 -30.76 -13.86
N THR A 6 -26.95 -30.66 -14.98
CA THR A 6 -25.48 -30.68 -15.03
C THR A 6 -24.95 -29.51 -14.22
N PRO A 7 -24.11 -29.70 -13.19
CA PRO A 7 -23.30 -28.60 -12.73
C PRO A 7 -22.19 -28.48 -13.76
N ASN A 8 -22.34 -27.54 -14.70
CA ASN A 8 -21.16 -26.98 -15.35
C ASN A 8 -20.42 -26.22 -14.26
N ILE A 9 -19.58 -26.95 -13.51
CA ILE A 9 -18.52 -26.40 -12.69
C ILE A 9 -17.53 -25.85 -13.71
N TYR A 10 -17.87 -24.71 -14.31
CA TYR A 10 -16.84 -23.81 -14.80
C TYR A 10 -16.11 -23.44 -13.52
N SER A 11 -15.02 -24.15 -13.26
CA SER A 11 -14.00 -23.74 -12.32
C SER A 11 -13.58 -22.36 -12.79
N PHE A 12 -14.21 -21.33 -12.23
CA PHE A 12 -13.63 -20.01 -12.17
C PHE A 12 -12.37 -20.21 -11.34
N SER A 13 -11.28 -20.59 -11.99
CA SER A 13 -9.96 -20.27 -11.51
C SER A 13 -9.92 -18.75 -11.62
N PRO A 14 -10.10 -17.98 -10.53
CA PRO A 14 -9.91 -16.56 -10.62
C PRO A 14 -8.53 -16.35 -11.23
N THR A 15 -8.46 -15.72 -12.39
CA THR A 15 -7.20 -15.19 -12.88
C THR A 15 -6.65 -14.37 -11.71
N PRO A 16 -5.43 -14.66 -11.23
CA PRO A 16 -4.84 -13.91 -10.15
C PRO A 16 -5.03 -12.42 -10.46
N PRO A 17 -5.56 -11.62 -9.53
CA PRO A 17 -5.73 -10.20 -9.79
C PRO A 17 -4.38 -9.65 -10.24
N GLU A 18 -4.36 -8.76 -11.24
CA GLU A 18 -3.11 -8.18 -11.79
C GLU A 18 -2.22 -7.54 -10.71
N LYS A 19 -2.78 -7.28 -9.53
CA LYS A 19 -2.10 -6.85 -8.31
C LYS A 19 -2.16 -8.01 -7.30
N GLY A 20 -1.40 -9.07 -7.56
CA GLY A 20 -1.52 -10.40 -6.97
C GLY A 20 -1.99 -10.49 -5.52
N SER A 21 -2.90 -11.44 -5.27
CA SER A 21 -3.23 -11.93 -3.94
C SER A 21 -2.23 -13.02 -3.53
N PHE A 22 -0.95 -12.69 -3.28
CA PHE A 22 0.05 -13.63 -2.75
C PHE A 22 1.33 -12.86 -2.34
N PRO A 23 2.08 -13.33 -1.35
CA PRO A 23 2.46 -12.56 -0.15
C PRO A 23 3.23 -11.27 -0.49
N LEU A 24 2.61 -10.10 -0.29
CA LEU A 24 3.24 -8.77 -0.44
C LEU A 24 4.46 -8.53 0.48
N ASP A 25 4.86 -9.53 1.25
CA ASP A 25 5.78 -9.43 2.38
C ASP A 25 6.48 -10.78 2.59
N HIS A 26 7.32 -11.20 1.63
CA HIS A 26 8.02 -12.50 1.70
C HIS A 26 9.01 -12.56 2.89
N GLU A 27 9.57 -11.42 3.31
CA GLU A 27 10.60 -11.35 4.36
C GLU A 27 10.37 -10.22 5.39
N GLY A 28 9.40 -9.34 5.15
CA GLY A 28 9.12 -8.21 6.04
C GLY A 28 10.25 -7.22 6.21
N GLU A 29 10.99 -6.97 5.13
CA GLU A 29 12.08 -6.00 5.04
C GLU A 29 11.69 -4.62 5.62
N CYS A 30 10.45 -4.17 5.39
CA CYS A 30 9.95 -2.88 5.85
C CYS A 30 9.02 -2.96 7.07
N LYS A 31 8.94 -4.11 7.78
CA LYS A 31 8.05 -4.31 8.94
C LYS A 31 8.32 -3.33 10.08
N ARG A 32 9.57 -2.89 10.26
CA ARG A 32 9.93 -1.93 11.33
C ARG A 32 9.17 -0.62 11.18
N LEU A 33 9.19 -0.05 9.97
CA LEU A 33 8.50 1.20 9.64
C LEU A 33 6.98 1.05 9.69
N VAL A 34 6.43 -0.10 9.29
CA VAL A 34 4.98 -0.36 9.41
C VAL A 34 4.54 -0.44 10.86
N LYS A 35 5.33 -1.06 11.74
CA LYS A 35 5.03 -1.12 13.18
C LYS A 35 5.05 0.27 13.78
N GLU A 36 6.07 1.06 13.48
CA GLU A 36 6.19 2.44 13.94
C GLU A 36 5.02 3.31 13.45
N TYR A 37 4.58 3.12 12.21
CA TYR A 37 3.41 3.81 11.66
C TYR A 37 2.13 3.42 12.40
N LEU A 38 1.92 2.13 12.65
CA LEU A 38 0.76 1.65 13.42
C LEU A 38 0.79 2.14 14.88
N GLU A 39 1.97 2.19 15.50
CA GLU A 39 2.13 2.77 16.84
C GLU A 39 1.84 4.27 16.84
N CYS A 40 2.30 4.99 15.82
CA CYS A 40 2.00 6.39 15.64
C CYS A 40 0.49 6.62 15.47
N LEU A 41 -0.20 5.83 14.65
CA LEU A 41 -1.65 5.91 14.51
C LEU A 41 -2.37 5.64 15.82
N LYS A 42 -1.94 4.61 16.58
CA LYS A 42 -2.51 4.31 17.89
C LYS A 42 -2.34 5.47 18.88
N LYS A 43 -1.16 6.10 18.91
CA LYS A 43 -0.87 7.26 19.78
C LYS A 43 -1.68 8.50 19.39
N ASN A 44 -1.92 8.70 18.09
CA ASN A 44 -2.60 9.88 17.55
C ASN A 44 -4.09 9.65 17.25
N GLN A 45 -4.72 8.61 17.83
CA GLN A 45 -6.14 8.29 17.64
C GLN A 45 -6.55 8.14 16.16
N GLY A 46 -5.65 7.59 15.32
CA GLY A 46 -5.87 7.43 13.89
C GLY A 46 -5.63 8.68 13.05
N ASN A 47 -5.10 9.77 13.62
CA ASN A 47 -4.73 10.94 12.84
C ASN A 47 -3.49 10.65 11.96
N ASN A 48 -3.75 10.51 10.67
CA ASN A 48 -2.74 10.16 9.70
C ASN A 48 -1.77 11.32 9.37
N GLY A 49 -2.18 12.57 9.60
CA GLY A 49 -1.36 13.75 9.36
C GLY A 49 -0.08 13.73 10.19
N ASN A 50 -0.20 13.38 11.48
CA ASN A 50 0.93 13.31 12.40
C ASN A 50 1.91 12.18 12.05
N CYS A 51 1.44 11.15 11.34
CA CYS A 51 2.21 9.95 10.98
C CYS A 51 2.69 9.95 9.53
N ARG A 52 2.50 11.05 8.78
CA ARG A 52 2.90 11.19 7.37
C ARG A 52 4.38 10.92 7.12
N HIS A 53 5.24 11.31 8.05
CA HIS A 53 6.68 11.08 7.93
C HIS A 53 7.02 9.58 7.95
N VAL A 54 6.37 8.80 8.81
CA VAL A 54 6.58 7.35 8.91
C VAL A 54 6.00 6.61 7.70
N SER A 55 4.83 7.03 7.21
CA SER A 55 4.24 6.42 6.01
C SER A 55 5.05 6.71 4.74
N LYS A 56 5.63 7.92 4.62
CA LYS A 56 6.57 8.24 3.53
C LYS A 56 7.79 7.33 3.57
N ALA A 57 8.39 7.14 4.74
CA ALA A 57 9.54 6.26 4.91
C ALA A 57 9.19 4.79 4.59
N TYR A 58 8.02 4.32 5.03
CA TYR A 58 7.54 2.97 4.75
C TYR A 58 7.40 2.72 3.24
N LEU A 59 6.76 3.63 2.51
CA LEU A 59 6.58 3.48 1.06
C LEU A 59 7.92 3.56 0.32
N LYS A 60 8.83 4.44 0.75
CA LYS A 60 10.17 4.52 0.18
C LYS A 60 10.93 3.20 0.33
N CYS A 61 10.88 2.59 1.51
CA CYS A 61 11.48 1.28 1.75
C CYS A 61 10.94 0.21 0.79
N ARG A 62 9.64 0.24 0.45
CA ARG A 62 9.06 -0.72 -0.50
C ARG A 62 9.53 -0.48 -1.93
N MET A 63 9.71 0.77 -2.35
CA MET A 63 10.28 1.10 -3.66
C MET A 63 11.75 0.70 -3.76
N ASP A 64 12.55 1.02 -2.74
CA ASP A 64 13.99 0.70 -2.68
C ASP A 64 14.25 -0.81 -2.75
N LYS A 65 13.32 -1.61 -2.21
CA LYS A 65 13.38 -3.08 -2.19
C LYS A 65 12.70 -3.74 -3.39
N GLY A 66 12.18 -2.98 -4.35
CA GLY A 66 11.45 -3.52 -5.49
C GLY A 66 10.14 -4.23 -5.12
N LEU A 67 9.61 -4.00 -3.91
CA LEU A 67 8.32 -4.50 -3.45
C LEU A 67 7.14 -3.67 -4.00
N MET A 68 7.44 -2.53 -4.61
CA MET A 68 6.49 -1.61 -5.23
C MET A 68 7.16 -0.93 -6.43
N THR A 69 6.37 -0.64 -7.47
CA THR A 69 6.84 0.16 -8.61
C THR A 69 7.33 1.52 -8.12
N PRO A 70 8.51 1.99 -8.56
CA PRO A 70 9.00 3.31 -8.19
C PRO A 70 8.06 4.37 -8.78
N GLU A 71 7.47 5.18 -7.90
CA GLU A 71 6.57 6.27 -8.27
C GLU A 71 6.96 7.53 -7.49
N GLU A 72 6.68 8.70 -8.07
CA GLU A 72 6.94 9.96 -7.39
C GLU A 72 6.04 10.10 -6.15
N MET A 73 6.64 10.52 -5.04
CA MET A 73 5.96 10.70 -3.75
C MET A 73 4.74 11.64 -3.84
N LYS A 74 4.75 12.58 -4.80
CA LYS A 74 3.65 13.49 -5.10
C LYS A 74 2.39 12.74 -5.54
N ASN A 75 2.53 11.72 -6.38
CA ASN A 75 1.42 10.91 -6.90
C ASN A 75 0.81 10.01 -5.81
N LEU A 76 1.63 9.66 -4.81
CA LEU A 76 1.23 8.91 -3.62
C LEU A 76 0.61 9.80 -2.53
N GLY A 77 0.41 11.10 -2.79
CA GLY A 77 -0.21 12.04 -1.84
C GLY A 77 0.73 12.59 -0.77
N PHE A 78 2.04 12.45 -0.95
CA PHE A 78 3.08 13.06 -0.12
C PHE A 78 3.64 14.29 -0.85
N GLN A 79 2.96 15.41 -0.67
CA GLN A 79 3.50 16.71 -1.06
C GLN A 79 4.50 17.15 0.02
N ASP A 80 5.72 17.46 -0.40
CA ASP A 80 6.72 18.02 0.50
C ASP A 80 6.31 19.45 0.88
N GLU A 81 6.17 19.73 2.18
CA GLU A 81 5.85 21.07 2.70
C GLU A 81 6.88 22.12 2.27
N ASN A 82 8.10 21.68 1.94
CA ASN A 82 9.17 22.50 1.39
C ASN A 82 8.95 22.89 -0.09
N GLU A 83 8.11 22.18 -0.83
CA GLU A 83 7.72 22.54 -2.19
C GLU A 83 6.43 23.38 -2.24
N ILE A 84 5.52 23.20 -1.27
CA ILE A 84 4.32 24.05 -1.14
C ILE A 84 4.76 25.52 -0.97
N LYS A 85 5.72 25.79 -0.09
CA LYS A 85 6.31 27.12 0.14
C LYS A 85 6.95 27.78 -1.10
N LYS A 86 7.21 27.04 -2.19
CA LYS A 86 7.75 27.61 -3.44
C LYS A 86 6.67 27.99 -4.45
N ILE A 87 5.43 27.55 -4.25
CA ILE A 87 4.30 27.83 -5.13
C ILE A 87 3.56 29.08 -4.66
N ASP A 88 3.59 29.37 -3.35
CA ASP A 88 2.89 30.52 -2.75
C ASP A 88 3.63 31.87 -2.94
N ASP A 89 4.84 31.87 -3.53
CA ASP A 89 5.74 33.03 -3.69
C ASP A 89 5.91 33.46 -5.17
N LYS A 90 5.02 33.06 -6.07
CA LYS A 90 5.03 33.48 -7.49
C LYS A 90 3.69 34.03 -7.98
#